data_AF-A0A843I429-F1
#
_entry.id   AF-A0A843I429-F1
#
_cell.length_a   1.000
_cell.length_b   1.000
_cell.length_c   1.000
_cell.angle_alpha   90.00
_cell.angle_beta   90.00
_cell.angle_gamma   90.00
#
_symmetry.space_group_name_H-M   'P 1'
#
loop_
_entity.id
_entity.type
_entity.pdbx_description
1 polymer ?
#
loop_
_entity_poly.entity_id
_entity_poly.type
_entity_poly.pdbx_seq_one_letter_code
_entity_poly.pdbx_strand_id
1 'polypeptide(L)' 'MIRVLVKRKCDEFGVCEYAEISLARAARLIDRLRLEDVYILVGGQEKLKTRRSFWPNV' A
#
# COMPACT_ATOMS: atom_id res chain seq x y z
N MET A 1 5.04 13.25 4.71
CA MET A 1 4.64 12.04 5.45
C MET A 1 4.90 10.83 4.56
N ILE A 2 5.61 9.81 5.05
CA ILE A 2 5.92 8.59 4.29
C ILE A 2 5.01 7.47 4.80
N ARG A 3 4.27 6.82 3.92
CA ARG A 3 3.44 5.65 4.23
C ARG A 3 3.92 4.48 3.39
N VAL A 4 4.05 3.30 3.99
CA VAL A 4 4.43 2.08 3.26
C VAL A 4 3.24 1.14 3.24
N LEU A 5 2.81 0.76 2.06
CA LEU A 5 1.74 -0.20 1.83
C LEU A 5 2.34 -1.51 1.34
N VAL A 6 1.93 -2.61 1.94
CA VAL A 6 2.35 -3.97 1.54
C VAL A 6 1.11 -4.74 1.11
N LYS A 7 1.13 -5.24 -0.12
CA LYS A 7 0.07 -6.08 -0.68
C LYS A 7 -0.09 -7.36 0.14
N ARG A 8 -1.32 -7.75 0.44
CA ARG A 8 -1.64 -8.93 1.26
C ARG A 8 -2.29 -10.02 0.44
N LYS A 9 -3.42 -9.71 -0.18
CA LYS A 9 -4.19 -10.63 -1.01
C LYS A 9 -4.89 -9.86 -2.13
N CYS A 10 -5.20 -10.54 -3.22
CA CYS A 10 -6.11 -10.03 -4.23
C CYS A 10 -7.27 -10.99 -4.38
N ASP A 11 -8.46 -10.44 -4.54
CA ASP A 11 -9.65 -11.23 -4.83
C ASP A 11 -9.76 -11.51 -6.34
N GLU A 12 -10.72 -12.36 -6.73
CA GLU A 12 -10.94 -12.83 -8.11
C GLU A 12 -11.23 -11.72 -9.13
N PHE A 13 -11.61 -10.52 -8.65
CA PHE A 13 -11.87 -9.33 -9.47
C PHE A 13 -10.63 -8.43 -9.64
N GLY A 14 -9.45 -8.87 -9.19
CA GLY A 14 -8.20 -8.09 -9.29
C GLY A 14 -8.09 -6.94 -8.27
N VAL A 15 -9.00 -6.87 -7.30
CA VAL A 15 -8.92 -5.92 -6.19
C VAL A 15 -7.97 -6.45 -5.14
N CYS A 16 -6.92 -5.69 -4.82
CA CYS A 16 -5.91 -6.09 -3.86
C CYS A 16 -6.03 -5.31 -2.55
N GLU A 17 -5.90 -6.04 -1.44
CA GLU A 17 -5.82 -5.48 -0.10
C GLU A 17 -4.38 -5.16 0.27
N TYR A 18 -4.19 -3.99 0.88
CA TYR A 18 -2.89 -3.48 1.30
C TYR A 18 -2.88 -3.21 2.80
N ALA A 19 -1.82 -3.65 3.47
CA ALA A 19 -1.56 -3.32 4.86
C ALA A 19 -0.59 -2.15 4.94
N GLU A 20 -0.98 -1.10 5.67
CA GLU A 20 -0.08 0.01 5.98
C GLU A 20 0.86 -0.35 7.12
N ILE A 21 2.15 -0.11 6.93
CA ILE A 21 3.18 -0.28 7.94
C ILE A 21 4.08 0.95 7.99
N SER A 22 4.77 1.13 9.12
CA SER A 22 5.79 2.16 9.25
C SER A 22 7.02 1.84 8.39
N LEU A 23 7.74 2.88 7.99
CA LEU A 23 9.00 2.74 7.23
C LEU A 23 10.02 1.88 7.98
N ALA A 24 10.12 2.04 9.30
CA ALA A 24 11.01 1.22 10.13
C ALA A 24 10.65 -0.27 10.10
N ARG A 25 9.35 -0.60 10.09
CA ARG A 25 8.89 -1.99 9.97
C ARG A 25 9.14 -2.55 8.57
N ALA A 26 8.94 -1.74 7.52
CA ALA A 26 9.24 -2.12 6.15
C ALA A 26 10.72 -2.45 5.96
N ALA A 27 11.62 -1.59 6.47
CA ALA A 27 13.06 -1.81 6.40
C ALA A 27 13.51 -3.13 7.07
N ARG A 28 12.91 -3.49 8.21
CA ARG A 28 13.19 -4.77 8.89
C ARG A 28 12.68 -5.99 8.14
N LEU A 29 11.72 -5.81 7.25
CA LEU A 29 11.07 -6.89 6.50
C LEU A 29 11.54 -6.93 5.05
N ILE A 30 12.47 -6.06 4.64
CA ILE A 30 12.79 -5.86 3.22
C ILE A 30 13.29 -7.15 2.55
N ASP A 31 14.09 -7.95 3.26
CA ASP A 31 14.60 -9.24 2.76
C ASP A 31 13.51 -10.32 2.65
N ARG A 32 12.36 -10.11 3.28
CA ARG A 32 11.21 -11.04 3.28
C ARG A 32 10.08 -10.58 2.38
N LEU A 33 10.14 -9.35 1.88
CA LEU A 33 9.11 -8.76 1.04
C LEU A 33 9.57 -8.80 -0.41
N ARG A 34 8.65 -9.13 -1.31
CA ARG A 34 8.88 -8.91 -2.73
C ARG A 34 8.67 -7.43 -3.01
N LEU A 35 9.65 -6.78 -3.64
CA LEU A 35 9.58 -5.34 -3.92
C LEU A 35 8.37 -4.97 -4.80
N GLU A 36 7.91 -5.89 -5.65
CA GLU A 36 6.70 -5.74 -6.48
C GLU A 36 5.41 -5.60 -5.67
N ASP A 37 5.40 -6.06 -4.42
CA ASP A 37 4.26 -6.01 -3.52
C ASP A 37 4.33 -4.84 -2.52
N VAL A 38 5.35 -3.98 -2.62
CA VAL A 38 5.59 -2.86 -1.70
C VAL A 38 5.44 -1.53 -2.42
N TYR A 39 4.57 -0.67 -1.87
CA TYR A 39 4.33 0.67 -2.38
C TYR A 39 4.70 1.71 -1.32
N ILE A 40 5.62 2.61 -1.65
CA ILE A 40 6.04 3.69 -0.76
C ILE A 40 5.37 4.98 -1.26
N LEU A 41 4.42 5.49 -0.47
CA LEU A 41 3.75 6.76 -0.74
C LEU A 41 4.51 7.88 -0.02
N VAL A 42 5.11 8.79 -0.80
CA VAL A 42 5.83 9.96 -0.29
C VAL A 42 4.98 11.19 -0.59
N GLY A 43 4.29 11.74 0.41
CA GLY A 43 3.39 12.88 0.23
C GLY A 43 3.52 13.97 1.31
N GLY A 44 3.75 15.21 0.90
CA GLY A 44 3.37 16.42 1.64
C GLY A 44 1.85 16.60 1.55
N GLN A 45 1.23 17.20 2.57
CA GLN A 45 -0.23 17.20 2.79
C GLN A 45 -1.09 17.23 1.52
N GLU A 46 -1.67 16.08 1.18
CA GLU A 46 -2.94 16.03 0.47
C GLU A 46 -3.84 15.11 1.28
N LYS A 47 -5.00 15.64 1.70
CA LYS A 47 -6.01 14.88 2.43
C LYS A 47 -6.45 13.72 1.53
N LEU A 48 -5.88 12.54 1.75
CA LEU A 48 -6.51 11.28 1.37
C LEU A 48 -7.84 11.23 2.12
N LYS A 49 -8.90 11.76 1.50
CA LYS A 49 -10.28 11.43 1.85
C LYS A 49 -10.34 9.92 1.74
N THR A 50 -10.37 9.26 2.89
CA THR A 50 -10.72 7.85 3.05
C THR A 50 -12.18 7.67 2.61
N ARG A 51 -12.46 7.82 1.31
CA ARG A 51 -13.66 7.28 0.70
C ARG A 51 -13.31 5.85 0.31
N ARG A 52 -14.13 4.91 0.80
CA ARG A 52 -14.43 3.69 0.05
C ARG A 52 -14.69 4.09 -1.41
N SER A 53 -13.72 3.86 -2.27
CA SER A 53 -13.80 4.02 -3.72
C SER A 53 -12.80 2.97 -4.19
N PHE A 54 -13.20 1.73 -4.47
CA PHE A 54 -13.93 1.35 -5.69
C PHE A 54 -13.42 2.19 -6.87
N TRP A 55 -12.27 1.78 -7.39
CA TRP A 55 -11.78 2.22 -8.69
C TRP A 55 -11.99 1.05 -9.66
N PRO A 56 -13.05 1.06 -10.49
CA PRO A 56 -13.03 0.31 -11.73
C PRO A 56 -12.13 1.07 -12.71
N ASN A 57 -11.34 0.32 -13.48
CA ASN A 57 -10.48 0.84 -14.55
C ASN A 57 -11.23 1.82 -15.47
N VAL A 58 -10.78 3.07 -15.53
CA VAL A 58 -10.88 3.95 -16.70
C VAL A 58 -9.63 4.81 -16.76
#